data_AF-A0A523UG99-F1
#
_entry.id   AF-A0A523UG99-F1
#
_cell.length_a   1.000
_cell.length_b   1.000
_cell.length_c   1.000
_cell.angle_alpha   90.00
_cell.angle_beta   90.00
_cell.angle_gamma   90.00
#
_symmetry.space_group_name_H-M   'P 1'
#
loop_
_entity.id
_entity.type
_entity.pdbx_description
1 polymer ?
#
loop_
_entity_poly.entity_id
_entity_poly.type
_entity_poly.pdbx_seq_one_letter_code
_entity_poly.pdbx_strand_id
1 'polypeptide(L)'
;MDTLGVWTSFPWGWWVSIIIAITIAIPSGYLWYRGTKDAGEETMMPKRGYSLYGGIYKKIRHPQATGEVAYWWVIAFILNSPFLAILSVIWIPIFYIFCWTEERDLIVRYGEPYLEYRRNTGFLIPKRRRNAS
;
A
#
# COMPACT_ATOMS: atom_id res chain seq x y z
N MET A 1 12.59 -4.87 -29.58
CA MET A 1 13.56 -5.91 -29.18
C MET A 1 14.92 -5.40 -29.61
N ASP A 2 15.81 -5.19 -28.64
CA ASP A 2 17.18 -4.77 -28.96
C ASP A 2 18.02 -6.00 -29.32
N THR A 3 19.27 -5.78 -29.73
CA THR A 3 20.21 -6.82 -30.19
C THR A 3 20.44 -7.97 -29.19
N LEU A 4 20.02 -7.80 -27.94
CA LEU A 4 20.10 -8.78 -26.85
C LEU A 4 18.77 -9.49 -26.53
N GLY A 5 17.70 -9.24 -27.29
CA GLY A 5 16.37 -9.81 -27.04
C GLY A 5 15.65 -9.24 -25.80
N VAL A 6 16.22 -8.21 -25.17
CA VAL A 6 15.64 -7.54 -24.01
C VAL A 6 14.66 -6.46 -24.48
N TRP A 7 13.51 -6.37 -23.82
CA TRP A 7 12.54 -5.28 -24.00
C TRP A 7 13.02 -4.04 -23.24
N THR A 8 13.62 -3.09 -23.95
CA THR A 8 14.03 -1.80 -23.38
C THR A 8 12.87 -0.83 -23.20
N SER A 9 11.76 -1.07 -23.91
CA SER A 9 10.50 -0.32 -23.78
C SER A 9 9.29 -1.24 -23.91
N PHE A 10 8.13 -0.75 -23.46
CA PHE A 10 6.87 -1.46 -23.65
C PHE A 10 6.49 -1.53 -25.14
N PRO A 11 5.77 -2.58 -25.59
CA PRO A 11 5.45 -2.80 -27.00
C PRO A 11 4.37 -1.86 -27.56
N TRP A 12 3.81 -0.96 -26.73
CA TRP A 12 2.77 0.00 -27.08
C TRP A 12 3.27 1.44 -27.04
N GLY A 13 2.47 2.38 -27.55
CA GLY A 13 2.81 3.81 -27.53
C GLY A 13 2.94 4.35 -26.10
N TRP A 14 3.93 5.23 -25.88
CA TRP A 14 4.23 5.79 -24.54
C TRP A 14 3.02 6.42 -23.85
N TRP A 15 2.09 7.03 -24.60
CA TRP A 15 0.84 7.58 -24.07
C TRP A 15 -0.02 6.53 -23.35
N VAL A 16 0.01 5.26 -23.77
CA VAL A 16 -0.66 4.15 -23.08
C VAL A 16 -0.02 3.91 -21.72
N SER A 17 1.31 3.92 -21.63
CA SER A 17 2.03 3.81 -20.37
C SER A 17 1.67 4.96 -19.42
N ILE A 18 1.49 6.18 -19.92
CA ILE A 18 1.04 7.32 -19.12
C ILE A 18 -0.39 7.13 -18.61
N ILE A 19 -1.31 6.64 -19.43
CA ILE A 19 -2.69 6.34 -18.98
C ILE A 19 -2.68 5.27 -17.88
N ILE A 20 -1.88 4.20 -18.04
CA ILE A 20 -1.71 3.16 -17.02
C ILE A 20 -1.13 3.78 -15.74
N ALA A 21 -0.09 4.59 -15.85
CA ALA A 21 0.54 5.27 -14.71
C ALA A 21 -0.46 6.15 -13.95
N ILE A 22 -1.27 6.96 -14.64
CA ILE A 22 -2.30 7.82 -14.02
C ILE A 22 -3.37 6.97 -13.32
N THR A 23 -3.81 5.90 -13.98
CA THR A 23 -4.83 4.98 -13.43
C THR A 23 -4.36 4.33 -12.13
N ILE A 24 -3.06 4.04 -12.00
CA ILE A 24 -2.45 3.51 -10.78
C ILE A 24 -2.17 4.64 -9.77
N ALA A 25 -1.68 5.80 -10.23
CA ALA A 25 -1.22 6.89 -9.38
C ALA A 25 -2.35 7.54 -8.59
N ILE A 26 -3.53 7.73 -9.18
CA ILE A 26 -4.66 8.38 -8.50
C ILE A 26 -5.10 7.60 -7.23
N PRO A 27 -5.49 6.30 -7.31
CA PRO A 27 -5.89 5.56 -6.13
C PRO A 27 -4.72 5.33 -5.16
N SER A 28 -3.52 5.05 -5.67
CA SER A 28 -2.33 4.83 -4.83
C SER A 28 -1.94 6.09 -4.06
N GLY A 29 -1.98 7.24 -4.72
CA GLY A 29 -1.70 8.55 -4.11
C GLY A 29 -2.72 8.91 -3.06
N TYR A 30 -4.00 8.63 -3.32
CA TYR A 30 -5.05 8.79 -2.32
C TYR A 30 -4.81 7.93 -1.07
N LEU A 31 -4.51 6.63 -1.25
CA LEU A 31 -4.22 5.72 -0.15
C LEU A 31 -2.99 6.14 0.66
N TRP A 32 -1.92 6.55 -0.03
CA TRP A 32 -0.69 7.03 0.60
C TRP A 32 -0.91 8.31 1.41
N TYR A 33 -1.54 9.32 0.80
CA TYR A 33 -1.83 10.61 1.44
C TYR A 33 -2.77 10.46 2.63
N ARG A 34 -3.87 9.70 2.48
CA ARG A 34 -4.80 9.45 3.59
C ARG A 34 -4.18 8.62 4.70
N GLY A 35 -3.39 7.60 4.34
CA GLY A 35 -2.68 6.75 5.31
C GLY A 35 -1.70 7.55 6.15
N THR A 36 -0.78 8.27 5.51
CA THR A 36 0.21 9.15 6.18
C THR A 36 -0.46 10.18 7.08
N LYS A 37 -1.51 10.87 6.60
CA LYS A 37 -2.22 11.88 7.38
C LYS A 37 -2.91 11.28 8.61
N ASP A 38 -3.72 10.22 8.41
CA ASP A 38 -4.49 9.61 9.49
C ASP A 38 -3.55 8.94 10.54
N ALA A 39 -2.42 8.35 10.11
CA ALA A 39 -1.40 7.81 11.04
C ALA A 39 -0.65 8.90 11.83
N GLY A 40 -0.35 10.03 11.18
CA GLY A 40 0.27 11.18 11.83
C GLY A 40 -0.60 11.74 12.96
N GLU A 41 -1.91 11.85 12.72
CA GLU A 41 -2.89 12.29 13.73
C GLU A 41 -2.94 11.33 14.95
N GLU A 42 -2.89 10.01 14.71
CA GLU A 42 -2.91 8.99 15.78
C GLU A 42 -1.61 8.92 16.58
N THR A 43 -0.46 9.18 15.95
CA THR A 43 0.85 9.20 16.62
C THR A 43 1.02 10.44 17.50
N MET A 44 0.48 11.59 17.08
CA MET A 44 0.53 12.84 17.85
C MET A 44 -0.49 12.90 19.00
N MET A 45 -1.60 12.17 18.88
CA MET A 45 -2.63 12.08 19.92
C MET A 45 -2.92 10.63 20.28
N PRO A 46 -2.09 9.97 21.12
CA PRO A 46 -2.41 8.64 21.63
C PRO A 46 -3.64 8.72 22.54
N LYS A 47 -4.83 8.65 21.95
CA LYS A 47 -6.10 8.64 22.69
C LYS A 47 -6.20 7.29 23.40
N ARG A 48 -5.96 7.31 24.72
CA ARG A 48 -6.11 6.18 25.65
C ARG A 48 -7.56 5.62 25.77
N GLY A 49 -8.48 5.99 24.88
CA GLY A 49 -9.88 5.56 24.93
C GLY A 49 -10.48 5.34 23.55
N TYR A 50 -10.72 4.07 23.23
CA TYR A 50 -11.80 3.55 22.36
C TYR A 50 -11.89 3.91 20.87
N SER A 51 -10.92 4.58 20.27
CA SER A 51 -10.78 4.51 18.80
C SER A 51 -9.33 4.67 18.37
N LEU A 52 -8.54 3.60 18.54
CA LEU A 52 -7.16 3.58 18.08
C LEU A 52 -7.02 3.82 16.56
N TYR A 53 -8.08 3.56 15.77
CA TYR A 53 -8.01 3.59 14.30
C TYR A 53 -9.25 4.22 13.66
N GLY A 54 -9.10 5.46 13.20
CA GLY A 54 -10.12 6.26 12.51
C GLY A 54 -10.10 6.06 10.99
N GLY A 55 -11.07 6.66 10.29
CA GLY A 55 -10.98 6.86 8.83
C GLY A 55 -10.65 5.61 8.01
N ILE A 56 -9.56 5.70 7.22
CA ILE A 56 -9.11 4.64 6.32
C ILE A 56 -8.61 3.39 7.06
N TYR A 57 -8.10 3.58 8.29
CA TYR A 57 -7.58 2.51 9.15
C TYR A 57 -8.68 1.57 9.65
N LYS A 58 -9.96 1.96 9.61
CA LYS A 58 -11.08 1.03 9.86
C LYS A 58 -11.23 -0.08 8.80
N LYS A 59 -10.63 0.10 7.62
CA LYS A 59 -10.75 -0.84 6.49
C LYS A 59 -9.44 -1.55 6.20
N ILE A 60 -8.32 -0.82 6.22
CA ILE A 60 -6.99 -1.30 5.82
C ILE A 60 -6.00 -0.86 6.88
N ARG A 61 -5.16 -1.77 7.38
CA ARG A 61 -4.16 -1.46 8.41
C ARG A 61 -2.93 -0.73 7.88
N HIS A 62 -2.57 -0.99 6.63
CA HIS A 62 -1.39 -0.41 5.98
C HIS A 62 -1.75 0.30 4.66
N PRO A 63 -2.64 1.32 4.69
CA PRO A 63 -3.06 2.02 3.49
C PRO A 63 -1.91 2.81 2.85
N GLN A 64 -1.00 3.35 3.68
CA GLN A 64 0.20 4.03 3.21
C GLN A 64 1.09 3.09 2.41
N ALA A 65 1.47 1.95 2.99
CA ALA A 65 2.31 0.95 2.32
C ALA A 65 1.66 0.42 1.02
N THR A 66 0.33 0.28 1.01
CA THR A 66 -0.43 -0.14 -0.18
C THR A 66 -0.30 0.89 -1.30
N GLY A 67 -0.39 2.18 -0.99
CA GLY A 67 -0.17 3.24 -1.96
C GLY A 67 1.29 3.32 -2.42
N GLU A 68 2.22 3.28 -1.47
CA GLU A 68 3.66 3.42 -1.73
C GLU A 68 4.22 2.31 -2.62
N VAL A 69 3.86 1.05 -2.34
CA VAL A 69 4.34 -0.08 -3.13
C VAL A 69 3.86 0.03 -4.59
N ALA A 70 2.64 0.52 -4.82
CA ALA A 70 2.07 0.68 -6.14
C ALA A 70 2.73 1.82 -6.97
N TYR A 71 3.34 2.81 -6.31
CA TYR A 71 4.05 3.90 -6.99
C TYR A 71 5.31 3.44 -7.75
N TRP A 72 5.91 2.30 -7.37
CA TRP A 72 7.03 1.75 -8.13
C TRP A 72 6.63 1.41 -9.57
N TRP A 73 5.40 0.92 -9.79
CA TRP A 73 4.87 0.72 -11.12
C TRP A 73 4.57 2.04 -11.84
N VAL A 74 4.08 3.06 -11.14
CA VAL A 74 3.87 4.41 -11.72
C VAL A 74 5.19 4.93 -12.31
N ILE A 75 6.27 4.85 -11.54
CA ILE A 75 7.61 5.25 -11.98
C ILE A 75 8.06 4.40 -13.19
N ALA A 76 7.89 3.07 -13.12
CA ALA A 76 8.26 2.18 -14.22
C ALA A 76 7.53 2.49 -15.54
N PHE A 77 6.23 2.80 -15.48
CA PHE A 77 5.43 3.13 -16.66
C PHE A 77 5.75 4.53 -17.22
N ILE A 78 5.96 5.53 -16.36
CA ILE A 78 6.39 6.87 -16.81
C ILE A 78 7.74 6.79 -17.52
N LEU A 79 8.69 6.05 -16.95
CA LEU A 79 10.02 5.82 -17.52
C LEU A 79 10.03 4.81 -18.67
N ASN A 80 8.86 4.27 -19.05
CA ASN A 80 8.69 3.31 -20.14
C ASN A 80 9.61 2.08 -20.01
N SER A 81 9.86 1.59 -18.80
CA SER A 81 10.84 0.53 -18.53
C SER A 81 10.20 -0.76 -18.02
N PRO A 82 10.12 -1.80 -18.87
CA PRO A 82 9.67 -3.14 -18.45
C PRO A 82 10.55 -3.73 -17.33
N PHE A 83 11.85 -3.44 -17.36
CA PHE A 83 12.78 -3.85 -16.31
C PHE A 83 12.37 -3.30 -14.93
N LEU A 84 12.07 -1.99 -14.85
CA LEU A 84 11.61 -1.39 -13.59
C LEU A 84 10.26 -1.94 -13.15
N ALA A 85 9.37 -2.27 -14.08
CA ALA A 85 8.06 -2.85 -13.75
C ALA A 85 8.20 -4.26 -13.14
N ILE A 86 9.15 -5.06 -13.64
CA ILE A 86 9.49 -6.37 -13.04
C ILE A 86 10.19 -6.18 -11.70
N LEU A 87 11.16 -5.28 -11.63
CA LEU A 87 11.88 -4.95 -10.39
C LEU A 87 10.92 -4.50 -9.28
N SER A 88 9.83 -3.82 -9.64
CA SER A 88 8.80 -3.35 -8.71
C SER A 88 8.16 -4.47 -7.89
N VAL A 89 8.10 -5.70 -8.44
CA VAL A 89 7.57 -6.88 -7.72
C VAL A 89 8.40 -7.21 -6.48
N ILE A 90 9.72 -6.94 -6.49
CA ILE A 90 10.62 -7.19 -5.35
C ILE A 90 10.24 -6.35 -4.13
N TRP A 91 9.62 -5.18 -4.34
CA TRP A 91 9.19 -4.32 -3.23
C TRP A 91 8.02 -4.91 -2.46
N ILE A 92 7.19 -5.79 -3.05
CA ILE A 92 6.05 -6.40 -2.35
C ILE A 92 6.47 -7.16 -1.08
N PRO A 93 7.37 -8.16 -1.12
CA PRO A 93 7.78 -8.87 0.08
C PRO A 93 8.51 -7.97 1.08
N ILE A 94 9.28 -6.97 0.61
CA ILE A 94 9.98 -6.03 1.48
C ILE A 94 8.99 -5.21 2.31
N PHE A 95 8.02 -4.57 1.66
CA PHE A 95 6.97 -3.80 2.34
C PHE A 95 6.11 -4.69 3.23
N TYR A 96 5.81 -5.92 2.79
CA TYR A 96 5.08 -6.87 3.62
C TYR A 96 5.81 -7.17 4.93
N ILE A 97 7.14 -7.42 4.88
CA ILE A 97 7.95 -7.67 6.06
C ILE A 97 7.99 -6.43 6.97
N PHE A 98 8.20 -5.24 6.42
CA PHE A 98 8.16 -3.99 7.19
C PHE A 98 6.84 -3.82 7.96
N CYS A 99 5.71 -3.90 7.25
CA CYS A 99 4.40 -3.80 7.87
C CYS A 99 4.20 -4.90 8.93
N TRP A 100 4.65 -6.13 8.68
CA TRP A 100 4.55 -7.22 9.65
C TRP A 100 5.39 -6.96 10.92
N THR A 101 6.61 -6.44 10.77
CA THR A 101 7.44 -6.07 11.92
C THR A 101 6.82 -4.95 12.75
N GLU A 102 6.21 -3.96 12.10
CA GLU A 102 5.45 -2.90 12.75
C GLU A 102 4.25 -3.47 13.53
N GLU A 103 3.49 -4.41 12.96
CA GLU A 103 2.38 -5.04 13.70
C GLU A 103 2.87 -5.78 14.94
N ARG A 104 4.05 -6.39 14.91
CA ARG A 104 4.62 -7.06 16.09
C ARG A 104 4.95 -6.07 17.20
N ASP A 105 5.52 -4.90 16.87
CA ASP A 105 5.73 -3.84 17.85
C ASP A 105 4.41 -3.34 18.44
N LEU A 106 3.39 -3.16 17.60
CA LEU A 106 2.06 -2.72 18.04
C LEU A 106 1.37 -3.76 18.94
N ILE A 107 1.53 -5.05 18.67
CA ILE A 107 1.04 -6.13 19.54
C ILE A 107 1.73 -6.07 20.91
N VAL A 108 3.06 -5.87 20.94
CA VAL A 108 3.82 -5.76 22.19
C VAL A 108 3.38 -4.51 22.99
N ARG A 109 3.13 -3.39 22.31
CA ARG A 109 2.78 -2.11 22.94
C ARG A 109 1.34 -2.04 23.43
N TYR A 110 0.39 -2.58 22.66
CA TYR A 110 -1.04 -2.40 22.88
C TYR A 110 -1.80 -3.68 23.21
N GLY A 111 -1.23 -4.88 23.01
CA GLY A 111 -1.83 -6.15 23.39
C GLY A 111 -3.19 -6.44 22.72
N GLU A 112 -4.15 -6.87 23.53
CA GLU A 112 -5.51 -7.28 23.10
C GLU A 112 -6.26 -6.22 22.26
N PRO A 113 -6.29 -4.93 22.63
CA PRO A 113 -6.86 -3.88 21.79
C PRO A 113 -6.40 -3.89 20.32
N TYR A 114 -5.11 -4.14 20.09
CA TYR A 114 -4.57 -4.23 18.73
C TYR A 114 -4.93 -5.56 18.06
N LEU A 115 -4.98 -6.65 18.81
CA LEU A 115 -5.41 -7.96 18.30
C LEU A 115 -6.87 -7.93 17.84
N GLU A 116 -7.75 -7.28 18.59
CA GLU A 116 -9.16 -7.08 18.20
C GLU A 116 -9.28 -6.24 16.93
N TYR A 117 -8.54 -5.13 16.85
CA TYR A 117 -8.45 -4.32 15.64
C TYR A 117 -7.95 -5.14 14.43
N ARG A 118 -6.88 -5.91 14.60
CA ARG A 118 -6.29 -6.81 13.59
C ARG A 118 -7.28 -7.87 13.10
N ARG A 119 -8.17 -8.37 13.96
CA ARG A 119 -9.24 -9.32 13.58
C ARG A 119 -10.30 -8.65 12.70
N ASN A 120 -10.62 -7.40 12.95
CA ASN A 120 -11.70 -6.68 12.25
C ASN A 120 -11.23 -5.96 10.97
N THR A 121 -9.94 -5.67 10.83
CA THR A 121 -9.39 -4.88 9.72
C THR A 121 -8.55 -5.73 8.76
N GLY A 122 -8.55 -5.38 7.46
CA GLY A 122 -7.68 -5.99 6.46
C GLY A 122 -6.20 -5.58 6.58
N PHE A 123 -5.28 -6.31 5.95
CA PHE A 123 -3.86 -5.94 5.97
C PHE A 123 -3.57 -4.80 4.98
N LEU A 124 -3.50 -5.13 3.67
CA LEU A 124 -3.37 -4.18 2.55
C LEU A 124 -4.69 -4.01 1.77
N ILE A 125 -5.55 -5.02 1.80
CA ILE A 125 -6.86 -5.04 1.14
C ILE A 125 -7.95 -5.15 2.21
N PRO A 126 -9.10 -4.44 2.08
CA PRO A 126 -10.20 -4.54 3.02
C PRO A 126 -10.70 -5.98 3.18
N LYS A 127 -11.04 -6.37 4.41
CA LYS A 127 -11.77 -7.62 4.65
C LYS A 127 -13.18 -7.49 4.08
N ARG A 128 -13.62 -8.50 3.33
CA ARG A 128 -15.02 -8.62 2.89
C ARG A 128 -15.87 -8.77 4.15
N ARG A 129 -16.82 -7.86 4.40
CA ARG A 129 -17.77 -8.02 5.51
C ARG A 129 -18.54 -9.32 5.26
N ARG A 130 -18.38 -10.30 6.15
CA ARG A 130 -19.27 -11.45 6.21
C ARG A 130 -20.58 -10.91 6.75
N ASN A 131 -21.57 -10.69 5.89
CA ASN A 131 -22.93 -10.43 6.35
C ASN A 131 -23.31 -11.65 7.21
N ALA A 132 -23.44 -11.46 8.51
CA ALA A 132 -24.15 -12.41 9.34
C ALA A 132 -25.61 -12.30 8.93
N SER A 133 -26.05 -13.27 8.12
CA SER A 133 -27.45 -13.58 7.88
C SER A 133 -28.05 -14.17 9.15
#